data_AF-A0A1V4QPF0-F1
#
_entry.id   AF-A0A1V4QPF0-F1
#
_cell.length_a   1.000
_cell.length_b   1.000
_cell.length_c   1.000
_cell.angle_alpha   90.00
_cell.angle_beta   90.00
_cell.angle_gamma   90.00
#
_symmetry.space_group_name_H-M   'P 1'
#
loop_
_entity.id
_entity.type
_entity.pdbx_description
1 polymer ?
#
loop_
_entity_poly.entity_id
_entity_poly.type
_entity_poly.pdbx_seq_one_letter_code
_entity_poly.pdbx_strand_id
1 'polypeptide(L)'
;MKAHLRLLFAGGAMLVLLLALVACSGGGQRAHFPTGQMVTATVPAGQQTVVALPSGSSATFPAGAFAANTHVTVSEMLGGEERDAASFPQGSGLLLGALSITAAPGAAVHQDLTVVLVLEKACTPGEQFVVFQFNPAHHVWESAGSAVAQVGADGQMATFTANTTGLTELEVSYGVFENLHP
;
A
#
# COMPACT_ATOMS: atom_id res chain seq x y z
N MET A 1 -46.89 -12.19 -67.92
CA MET A 1 -47.84 -12.94 -67.06
C MET A 1 -47.15 -13.20 -65.72
N LYS A 2 -47.85 -12.88 -64.62
CA LYS A 2 -47.88 -13.51 -63.26
C LYS A 2 -46.67 -14.39 -62.85
N ALA A 3 -46.13 -14.37 -61.65
CA ALA A 3 -46.46 -13.72 -60.37
C ALA A 3 -45.28 -13.92 -59.40
N HIS A 4 -45.24 -13.06 -58.38
CA HIS A 4 -44.38 -13.09 -57.19
C HIS A 4 -44.51 -14.38 -56.36
N LEU A 5 -43.50 -14.72 -55.54
CA LEU A 5 -43.56 -14.91 -54.06
C LEU A 5 -42.27 -15.60 -53.54
N ARG A 6 -41.30 -14.85 -53.01
CA ARG A 6 -40.92 -14.77 -51.58
C ARG A 6 -40.79 -16.13 -50.85
N LEU A 7 -39.55 -16.52 -50.53
CA LEU A 7 -39.24 -17.25 -49.30
C LEU A 7 -38.27 -16.41 -48.47
N LEU A 8 -38.69 -16.05 -47.26
CA LEU A 8 -37.97 -15.28 -46.25
C LEU A 8 -38.27 -15.99 -44.94
N PHE A 9 -37.30 -16.65 -44.33
CA PHE A 9 -37.18 -17.06 -42.91
C PHE A 9 -35.84 -17.82 -42.81
N ALA A 10 -35.00 -17.78 -41.78
CA ALA A 10 -34.76 -16.92 -40.63
C ALA A 10 -33.59 -17.60 -39.87
N GLY A 11 -32.71 -16.82 -39.25
CA GLY A 11 -31.67 -17.28 -38.31
C GLY A 11 -30.38 -17.73 -39.02
N GLY A 12 -29.18 -17.29 -38.65
CA GLY A 12 -28.74 -16.44 -37.56
C GLY A 12 -27.21 -16.40 -37.66
N ALA A 13 -26.65 -15.21 -37.45
CA ALA A 13 -25.27 -14.95 -37.01
C ALA A 13 -24.12 -15.84 -37.54
N MET A 14 -23.25 -15.27 -38.39
CA MET A 14 -21.81 -15.22 -38.04
C MET A 14 -21.13 -14.12 -38.87
N LEU A 15 -21.19 -12.91 -38.33
CA LEU A 15 -20.49 -11.73 -38.81
C LEU A 15 -19.02 -11.84 -38.37
N VAL A 16 -18.12 -11.88 -39.36
CA VAL A 16 -16.78 -11.25 -39.38
C VAL A 16 -15.97 -11.31 -38.07
N LEU A 17 -15.04 -12.27 -37.97
CA LEU A 17 -13.98 -12.24 -36.96
C LEU A 17 -12.60 -12.15 -37.65
N LEU A 18 -12.26 -10.95 -38.10
CA LEU A 18 -10.93 -10.61 -38.62
C LEU A 18 -10.74 -9.10 -38.44
N LEU A 19 -10.30 -8.69 -37.26
CA LEU A 19 -9.69 -7.37 -37.03
C LEU A 19 -8.85 -7.39 -35.74
N ALA A 20 -7.55 -7.38 -35.98
CA ALA A 20 -6.52 -6.65 -35.27
C ALA A 20 -6.49 -6.72 -33.72
N LEU A 21 -5.42 -7.35 -33.24
CA LEU A 21 -4.63 -6.92 -32.09
C LEU A 21 -4.75 -5.41 -31.84
N VAL A 22 -5.61 -5.04 -30.90
CA VAL A 22 -5.36 -3.91 -30.02
C VAL A 22 -5.04 -4.55 -28.69
N ALA A 23 -3.75 -4.72 -28.43
CA ALA A 23 -3.25 -4.76 -27.08
C ALA A 23 -3.79 -3.50 -26.41
N CYS A 24 -4.87 -3.64 -25.62
CA CYS A 24 -5.15 -2.67 -24.59
C CYS A 24 -3.96 -2.77 -23.63
N SER A 25 -2.95 -1.94 -23.88
CA SER A 25 -2.13 -1.39 -22.84
C SER A 25 -3.10 -0.75 -21.86
N GLY A 26 -3.56 -1.55 -20.89
CA GLY A 26 -4.11 -1.00 -19.66
C GLY A 26 -2.98 -0.19 -19.09
N GLY A 27 -2.99 1.10 -19.39
CA GLY A 27 -2.10 2.06 -18.76
C GLY A 27 -2.37 1.89 -17.28
N GLY A 28 -1.42 1.24 -16.60
CA GLY A 28 -1.46 1.14 -15.15
C GLY A 28 -1.74 2.54 -14.65
N GLN A 29 -2.87 2.70 -13.95
CA GLN A 29 -3.12 3.92 -13.22
C GLN A 29 -1.90 4.12 -12.34
N ARG A 30 -1.09 5.11 -12.70
CA ARG A 30 0.03 5.54 -11.89
C ARG A 30 -0.58 5.93 -10.56
N ALA A 31 -0.21 5.21 -9.50
CA ALA A 31 -0.64 5.46 -8.13
C ALA A 31 -0.63 6.97 -7.89
N HIS A 32 -1.81 7.56 -7.71
CA HIS A 32 -1.94 8.96 -7.34
C HIS A 32 -1.71 9.04 -5.84
N PHE A 33 -0.44 8.98 -5.46
CA PHE A 33 -0.06 9.27 -4.09
C PHE A 33 -0.40 10.74 -3.81
N PRO A 34 -1.09 11.04 -2.69
CA PRO A 34 -1.14 12.39 -2.15
C PRO A 34 0.28 12.94 -2.12
N THR A 35 0.43 14.20 -2.53
CA THR A 35 1.70 14.93 -2.50
C THR A 35 2.43 14.65 -1.19
N GLY A 36 3.62 14.07 -1.32
CA GLY A 36 4.44 13.52 -0.27
C GLY A 36 4.49 14.37 0.99
N GLN A 37 3.87 13.87 2.06
CA GLN A 37 3.89 14.51 3.36
C GLN A 37 4.96 13.88 4.22
N MET A 38 5.57 14.70 5.06
CA MET A 38 6.58 14.28 6.01
C MET A 38 6.43 15.11 7.29
N VAL A 39 6.52 14.43 8.42
CA VAL A 39 6.52 15.06 9.75
C VAL A 39 7.68 14.50 10.55
N THR A 40 8.48 15.40 11.12
CA THR A 40 9.51 15.06 12.10
C THR A 40 9.03 15.45 13.49
N ALA A 41 9.19 14.54 14.44
CA ALA A 41 8.80 14.74 15.84
C ALA A 41 9.85 14.15 16.79
N THR A 42 9.78 14.55 18.06
CA THR A 42 10.52 13.89 19.14
C THR A 42 9.60 12.92 19.85
N VAL A 43 10.03 11.66 19.97
CA VAL A 43 9.37 10.62 20.77
C VAL A 43 10.10 10.54 22.12
N PRO A 44 9.47 10.95 23.24
CA PRO A 44 10.08 10.84 24.56
C PRO A 44 10.12 9.38 25.06
N ALA A 45 11.20 8.98 25.72
CA ALA A 45 11.46 7.58 26.13
C ALA A 45 10.36 6.92 27.00
N GLY A 46 9.51 7.70 27.66
CA GLY A 46 8.48 7.21 28.59
C GLY A 46 7.05 7.55 28.19
N GLN A 47 6.81 8.11 27.00
CA GLN A 47 5.49 8.58 26.59
C GLN A 47 5.06 7.96 25.29
N GLN A 48 3.79 7.60 25.19
CA GLN A 48 3.20 7.30 23.90
C GLN A 48 3.18 8.57 23.06
N THR A 49 3.66 8.47 21.82
CA THR A 49 3.69 9.57 20.87
C THR A 49 3.03 9.11 19.57
N VAL A 50 2.09 9.91 19.05
CA VAL A 50 1.52 9.71 17.72
C VAL A 50 2.13 10.75 16.79
N VAL A 51 2.75 10.29 15.71
CA VAL A 51 3.25 11.14 14.64
C VAL A 51 2.32 10.96 13.45
N ALA A 52 1.40 11.91 13.28
CA ALA A 52 0.37 11.90 12.24
C ALA A 52 0.73 12.85 11.10
N LEU A 53 0.55 12.37 9.87
CA LEU A 53 0.61 13.17 8.66
C LEU A 53 -0.73 13.89 8.45
N PRO A 54 -0.74 15.08 7.82
CA PRO A 54 -1.98 15.76 7.45
C PRO A 54 -2.96 14.96 6.57
N SER A 55 -2.50 13.91 5.88
CA SER A 55 -3.33 12.96 5.12
C SER A 55 -4.22 12.10 6.02
N GLY A 56 -3.80 11.87 7.27
CA GLY A 56 -4.41 10.92 8.21
C GLY A 56 -3.55 9.68 8.49
N SER A 57 -2.53 9.39 7.67
CA SER A 57 -1.59 8.29 7.96
C SER A 57 -0.77 8.62 9.20
N SER A 58 -0.38 7.62 9.97
CA SER A 58 0.37 7.86 11.21
C SER A 58 1.19 6.66 11.66
N ALA A 59 2.18 6.95 12.51
CA ALA A 59 2.85 5.96 13.33
C ALA A 59 2.66 6.31 14.81
N THR A 60 2.22 5.33 15.60
CA THR A 60 2.10 5.42 17.05
C THR A 60 3.26 4.67 17.69
N PHE A 61 4.05 5.41 18.43
CA PHE A 61 5.16 4.92 19.23
C PHE A 61 4.66 4.72 20.67
N PRO A 62 4.56 3.49 21.18
CA PRO A 62 4.14 3.26 22.56
C PRO A 62 5.19 3.81 23.55
N ALA A 63 4.78 4.01 24.80
CA ALA A 63 5.72 4.36 25.86
C ALA A 63 6.82 3.29 25.99
N GLY A 64 8.08 3.73 26.04
CA GLY A 64 9.22 2.82 26.03
C GLY A 64 9.64 2.32 24.65
N ALA A 65 9.08 2.84 23.53
CA ALA A 65 9.53 2.49 22.19
C ALA A 65 11.03 2.76 21.97
N PHE A 66 11.57 3.80 22.60
CA PHE A 66 12.99 4.13 22.62
C PHE A 66 13.48 4.32 24.07
N ALA A 67 14.75 4.00 24.34
CA ALA A 67 15.36 4.20 25.67
C ALA A 67 15.70 5.68 25.99
N ALA A 68 15.75 6.54 24.96
CA ALA A 68 16.03 7.96 25.08
C ALA A 68 15.05 8.76 24.21
N ASN A 69 15.05 10.09 24.36
CA ASN A 69 14.29 10.95 23.46
C ASN A 69 14.87 10.84 22.05
N THR A 70 14.05 10.39 21.11
CA THR A 70 14.48 10.07 19.74
C THR A 70 13.76 10.96 18.75
N HIS A 71 14.50 11.54 17.81
CA HIS A 71 13.89 12.19 16.65
C HIS A 71 13.47 11.14 15.64
N VAL A 72 12.22 11.21 15.21
CA VAL A 72 11.65 10.33 14.19
C VAL A 72 11.05 11.16 13.08
N THR A 73 11.13 10.65 11.86
CA THR A 73 10.50 11.17 10.67
C THR A 73 9.53 10.13 10.16
N VAL A 74 8.28 10.53 9.97
CA VAL A 74 7.22 9.73 9.35
C VAL A 74 6.88 10.38 8.01
N SER A 75 6.71 9.58 6.96
CA SER A 75 6.62 10.09 5.59
C SER A 75 5.77 9.20 4.68
N GLU A 76 4.98 9.82 3.80
CA GLU A 76 4.35 9.16 2.63
C GLU A 76 5.19 9.35 1.34
N MET A 77 6.33 10.02 1.45
CA MET A 77 7.28 10.20 0.35
C MET A 77 8.02 8.89 0.07
N LEU A 78 7.37 7.96 -0.61
CA LEU A 78 8.06 6.84 -1.24
C LEU A 78 8.97 7.35 -2.37
N GLY A 79 10.21 6.89 -2.42
CA GLY A 79 11.21 7.32 -3.40
C GLY A 79 11.65 6.20 -4.35
N GLY A 80 12.03 6.56 -5.58
CA GLY A 80 12.72 5.65 -6.50
C GLY A 80 11.99 4.32 -6.71
N GLU A 81 12.70 3.23 -6.41
CA GLU A 81 12.25 1.85 -6.61
C GLU A 81 11.11 1.44 -5.68
N GLU A 82 10.88 2.14 -4.57
CA GLU A 82 9.71 1.89 -3.70
C GLU A 82 8.39 2.13 -4.44
N ARG A 83 8.40 2.95 -5.50
CA ARG A 83 7.25 3.22 -6.38
C ARG A 83 7.33 2.50 -7.72
N ASP A 84 8.42 1.80 -8.00
CA ASP A 84 8.55 1.07 -9.25
C ASP A 84 7.69 -0.19 -9.20
N ALA A 85 6.76 -0.33 -10.15
CA ALA A 85 5.92 -1.52 -10.23
C ALA A 85 6.76 -2.81 -10.43
N ALA A 86 8.00 -2.71 -10.90
CA ALA A 86 8.92 -3.83 -10.98
C ALA A 86 9.39 -4.35 -9.62
N SER A 87 9.33 -3.53 -8.56
CA SER A 87 9.68 -3.92 -7.19
C SER A 87 8.50 -4.50 -6.41
N PHE A 88 7.28 -4.39 -6.95
CA PHE A 88 6.05 -4.80 -6.25
C PHE A 88 5.95 -6.33 -6.15
N PRO A 89 5.27 -6.86 -5.12
CA PRO A 89 5.17 -8.31 -4.95
C PRO A 89 4.43 -8.94 -6.12
N GLN A 90 4.82 -10.14 -6.53
CA GLN A 90 4.20 -10.84 -7.65
C GLN A 90 2.69 -11.06 -7.41
N GLY A 91 1.87 -10.74 -8.41
CA GLY A 91 0.42 -10.87 -8.32
C GLY A 91 -0.28 -9.69 -7.63
N SER A 92 0.47 -8.70 -7.15
CA SER A 92 -0.10 -7.43 -6.70
C SER A 92 -0.78 -6.67 -7.83
N GLY A 93 -1.80 -5.88 -7.46
CA GLY A 93 -2.28 -4.75 -8.26
C GLY A 93 -1.61 -3.44 -7.84
N LEU A 94 -2.42 -2.40 -7.61
CA LEU A 94 -1.93 -1.10 -7.14
C LEU A 94 -1.37 -1.18 -5.71
N LEU A 95 -0.39 -0.34 -5.41
CA LEU A 95 0.03 -0.04 -4.04
C LEU A 95 -1.02 0.86 -3.40
N LEU A 96 -1.82 0.31 -2.50
CA LEU A 96 -3.00 0.97 -1.93
C LEU A 96 -2.65 2.00 -0.87
N GLY A 97 -1.57 1.82 -0.14
CA GLY A 97 -1.17 2.76 0.91
C GLY A 97 0.22 2.42 1.42
N ALA A 98 0.97 3.43 1.83
CA ALA A 98 2.33 3.24 2.30
C ALA A 98 2.80 4.34 3.25
N LEU A 99 3.75 3.99 4.11
CA LEU A 99 4.35 4.89 5.09
C LEU A 99 5.79 4.48 5.38
N SER A 100 6.70 5.45 5.37
CA SER A 100 8.09 5.30 5.80
C SER A 100 8.30 5.90 7.18
N ILE A 101 9.09 5.22 8.01
CA ILE A 101 9.45 5.62 9.36
C ILE A 101 10.97 5.54 9.49
N THR A 102 11.59 6.68 9.81
CA THR A 102 13.03 6.78 10.03
C THR A 102 13.30 7.37 11.41
N ALA A 103 14.15 6.76 12.21
CA ALA A 103 14.67 7.34 13.46
C ALA A 103 16.11 7.82 13.28
N ALA A 104 16.60 8.61 14.24
CA ALA A 104 18.02 8.94 14.30
C ALA A 104 18.89 7.65 14.31
N PRO A 105 20.05 7.64 13.64
CA PRO A 105 20.92 6.46 13.58
C PRO A 105 21.25 5.89 14.96
N GLY A 106 21.24 4.56 15.08
CA GLY A 106 21.52 3.85 16.34
C GLY A 106 20.39 3.87 17.37
N ALA A 107 19.20 4.40 17.04
CA ALA A 107 18.03 4.33 17.90
C ALA A 107 17.41 2.92 17.84
N ALA A 108 17.78 2.08 18.81
CA ALA A 108 17.16 0.77 18.98
C ALA A 108 15.68 0.90 19.37
N VAL A 109 14.83 0.08 18.74
CA VAL A 109 13.39 0.04 19.01
C VAL A 109 13.07 -1.11 19.96
N HIS A 110 12.40 -0.80 21.06
CA HIS A 110 12.12 -1.77 22.12
C HIS A 110 10.66 -2.26 22.17
N GLN A 111 9.79 -1.68 21.34
CA GLN A 111 8.38 -2.03 21.26
C GLN A 111 7.90 -1.95 19.81
N ASP A 112 6.90 -2.76 19.49
CA ASP A 112 6.23 -2.71 18.19
C ASP A 112 5.42 -1.42 18.04
N LEU A 113 5.39 -0.90 16.80
CA LEU A 113 4.67 0.33 16.48
C LEU A 113 3.28 0.00 15.94
N THR A 114 2.31 0.88 16.17
CA THR A 114 1.03 0.83 15.42
C THR A 114 1.12 1.77 14.24
N VAL A 115 0.81 1.28 13.05
CA VAL A 115 0.84 2.07 11.81
C VAL A 115 -0.57 2.16 11.24
N VAL A 116 -0.94 3.35 10.79
CA VAL A 116 -2.18 3.63 10.06
C VAL A 116 -1.80 4.14 8.68
N LEU A 117 -2.32 3.48 7.65
CA LEU A 117 -2.17 3.84 6.25
C LEU A 117 -3.48 4.40 5.74
N VAL A 118 -3.45 5.59 5.15
CA VAL A 118 -4.54 6.07 4.28
C VAL A 118 -4.45 5.31 2.97
N LEU A 119 -5.61 4.83 2.50
CA LEU A 119 -5.73 4.04 1.28
C LEU A 119 -6.05 4.95 0.08
N GLU A 120 -5.45 4.67 -1.08
CA GLU A 120 -5.64 5.38 -2.34
C GLU A 120 -7.09 5.29 -2.84
N LYS A 121 -7.79 4.23 -2.44
CA LYS A 121 -9.21 4.05 -2.72
C LYS A 121 -9.91 3.42 -1.52
N ALA A 122 -11.24 3.60 -1.48
CA ALA A 122 -12.07 2.92 -0.50
C ALA A 122 -11.98 1.39 -0.66
N CYS A 123 -11.70 0.71 0.44
CA CYS A 123 -11.72 -0.75 0.57
C CYS A 123 -12.92 -1.19 1.42
N THR A 124 -13.20 -2.50 1.42
CA THR A 124 -14.32 -3.04 2.20
C THR A 124 -13.98 -2.96 3.69
N PRO A 125 -14.85 -2.42 4.56
CA PRO A 125 -14.60 -2.43 6.00
C PRO A 125 -14.34 -3.84 6.54
N GLY A 126 -13.29 -3.99 7.34
CA GLY A 126 -12.85 -5.28 7.89
C GLY A 126 -12.06 -6.16 6.92
N GLU A 127 -11.88 -5.74 5.67
CA GLU A 127 -10.95 -6.37 4.72
C GLU A 127 -9.52 -6.37 5.31
N GLN A 128 -8.77 -7.41 4.97
CA GLN A 128 -7.42 -7.61 5.46
C GLN A 128 -6.44 -7.68 4.30
N PHE A 129 -5.28 -7.04 4.47
CA PHE A 129 -4.18 -7.05 3.52
C PHE A 129 -2.91 -7.57 4.18
N VAL A 130 -2.12 -8.34 3.43
CA VAL A 130 -0.75 -8.66 3.84
C VAL A 130 0.06 -7.37 3.84
N VAL A 131 0.80 -7.11 4.91
CA VAL A 131 1.72 -5.98 5.00
C VAL A 131 3.06 -6.37 4.37
N PHE A 132 3.58 -5.49 3.53
CA PHE A 132 4.90 -5.62 2.95
C PHE A 132 5.82 -4.54 3.50
N GLN A 133 7.11 -4.86 3.58
CA GLN A 133 8.19 -3.94 3.88
C GLN A 133 9.12 -3.88 2.68
N PHE A 134 9.56 -2.67 2.31
CA PHE A 134 10.54 -2.52 1.24
C PHE A 134 11.91 -2.99 1.74
N ASN A 135 12.56 -3.86 0.98
CA ASN A 135 13.92 -4.31 1.22
C ASN A 135 14.87 -3.54 0.28
N PRO A 136 15.61 -2.54 0.79
CA PRO A 136 16.49 -1.72 -0.05
C PRO A 136 17.72 -2.50 -0.56
N ALA A 137 18.08 -3.63 0.05
CA ALA A 137 19.20 -4.45 -0.42
C ALA A 137 18.83 -5.29 -1.64
N HIS A 138 17.55 -5.67 -1.76
CA HIS A 138 17.03 -6.47 -2.87
C HIS A 138 16.19 -5.67 -3.86
N HIS A 139 15.89 -4.40 -3.54
CA HIS A 139 15.07 -3.50 -4.35
C HIS A 139 13.67 -4.06 -4.63
N VAL A 140 13.08 -4.75 -3.64
CA VAL A 140 11.76 -5.40 -3.73
C VAL A 140 10.96 -5.23 -2.44
N TRP A 141 9.64 -5.32 -2.55
CA TRP A 141 8.74 -5.43 -1.41
C TRP A 141 8.61 -6.88 -0.94
N GLU A 142 8.95 -7.14 0.31
CA GLU A 142 8.89 -8.46 0.95
C GLU A 142 7.82 -8.48 2.04
N SER A 143 7.17 -9.61 2.30
CA SER A 143 6.17 -9.68 3.37
C SER A 143 6.80 -9.34 4.72
N ALA A 144 6.15 -8.45 5.48
CA ALA A 144 6.61 -7.97 6.78
C ALA A 144 6.31 -9.01 7.89
N GLY A 145 6.83 -10.23 7.73
CA GLY A 145 6.48 -11.38 8.56
C GLY A 145 5.00 -11.75 8.43
N SER A 146 4.31 -11.88 9.56
CA SER A 146 2.88 -12.20 9.63
C SER A 146 1.98 -10.97 9.86
N ALA A 147 2.49 -9.76 9.61
CA ALA A 147 1.72 -8.53 9.82
C ALA A 147 0.57 -8.43 8.81
N VAL A 148 -0.63 -8.11 9.32
CA VAL A 148 -1.85 -7.95 8.54
C VAL A 148 -2.46 -6.60 8.89
N ALA A 149 -2.79 -5.82 7.85
CA ALA A 149 -3.50 -4.56 8.02
C ALA A 149 -5.00 -4.77 7.87
N GLN A 150 -5.76 -4.26 8.84
CA GLN A 150 -7.22 -4.34 8.85
C GLN A 150 -7.81 -3.00 8.44
N VAL A 151 -8.71 -3.03 7.45
CA VAL A 151 -9.44 -1.86 6.98
C VAL A 151 -10.46 -1.42 8.02
N GLY A 152 -10.45 -0.13 8.36
CA GLY A 152 -11.36 0.51 9.31
C GLY A 152 -12.79 0.59 8.80
N ALA A 153 -13.69 1.08 9.68
CA ALA A 153 -15.13 1.14 9.39
C ALA A 153 -15.49 2.10 8.24
N ASP A 154 -14.65 3.09 7.96
CA ASP A 154 -14.84 4.06 6.88
C ASP A 154 -14.31 3.57 5.51
N GLY A 155 -13.63 2.42 5.48
CA GLY A 155 -13.00 1.89 4.28
C GLY A 155 -11.81 2.70 3.77
N GLN A 156 -11.39 3.76 4.48
CA GLN A 156 -10.35 4.70 4.00
C GLN A 156 -8.98 4.44 4.61
N MET A 157 -8.91 3.76 5.75
CA MET A 157 -7.67 3.52 6.47
C MET A 157 -7.48 2.05 6.77
N ALA A 158 -6.22 1.60 6.76
CA ALA A 158 -5.83 0.29 7.24
C ALA A 158 -4.83 0.40 8.38
N THR A 159 -5.04 -0.38 9.45
CA THR A 159 -4.22 -0.35 10.66
C THR A 159 -3.53 -1.69 10.89
N PHE A 160 -2.26 -1.67 11.29
CA PHE A 160 -1.52 -2.87 11.68
C PHE A 160 -0.49 -2.59 12.79
N THR A 161 -0.01 -3.67 13.40
CA THR A 161 1.17 -3.64 14.28
C THR A 161 2.41 -3.99 13.46
N ALA A 162 3.39 -3.09 13.43
CA ALA A 162 4.66 -3.28 12.77
C ALA A 162 5.64 -3.98 13.72
N ASN A 163 6.19 -5.12 13.30
CA ASN A 163 7.17 -5.90 14.07
C ASN A 163 8.53 -5.18 14.05
N THR A 164 8.72 -4.22 14.93
CA THR A 164 9.91 -3.36 14.99
C THR A 164 10.77 -3.61 16.23
N THR A 165 10.29 -4.41 17.19
CA THR A 165 11.05 -4.73 18.39
C THR A 165 12.37 -5.41 18.06
N GLY A 166 13.46 -4.90 18.63
CA GLY A 166 14.81 -5.44 18.45
C GLY A 166 15.55 -4.90 17.23
N LEU A 167 14.91 -4.06 16.40
CA LEU A 167 15.61 -3.31 15.36
C LEU A 167 16.64 -2.38 16.01
N THR A 168 17.89 -2.44 15.55
CA THR A 168 18.99 -1.56 16.01
C THR A 168 18.99 -0.21 15.28
N GLU A 169 18.31 -0.14 14.14
CA GLU A 169 18.08 1.05 13.34
C GLU A 169 16.63 0.99 12.83
N LEU A 170 15.91 2.10 12.93
CA LEU A 170 14.56 2.22 12.38
C LEU A 170 14.63 3.00 11.09
N GLU A 171 14.69 2.30 9.97
CA GLU A 171 14.54 2.82 8.61
C GLU A 171 13.71 1.81 7.83
N VAL A 172 12.39 2.01 7.84
CA VAL A 172 11.43 1.04 7.28
C VAL A 172 10.39 1.74 6.46
N SER A 173 10.04 1.15 5.32
CA SER A 173 8.90 1.55 4.48
C SER A 173 7.91 0.40 4.45
N TYR A 174 6.67 0.65 4.87
CA TYR A 174 5.58 -0.32 4.83
C TYR A 174 4.58 0.01 3.74
N GLY A 175 3.93 -1.02 3.20
CA GLY A 175 2.94 -0.90 2.14
C GLY A 175 1.94 -2.04 2.12
N VAL A 176 0.75 -1.77 1.60
CA VAL A 176 -0.28 -2.77 1.32
C VAL A 176 -0.68 -2.69 -0.15
N PHE A 177 -0.90 -3.84 -0.79
CA PHE A 177 -1.16 -3.93 -2.22
C PHE A 177 -2.53 -4.53 -2.50
N GLU A 178 -3.14 -4.13 -3.62
CA GLU A 178 -4.32 -4.81 -4.15
C GLU A 178 -4.04 -6.29 -4.42
N ASN A 179 -5.09 -7.10 -4.29
CA ASN A 179 -5.11 -8.53 -4.57
C ASN A 179 -4.28 -9.40 -3.61
N LEU A 180 -3.59 -8.81 -2.63
CA LEU A 180 -2.74 -9.53 -1.68
C LEU A 180 -3.39 -9.55 -0.29
N HIS A 181 -4.14 -10.63 -0.05
CA HIS A 181 -4.84 -10.91 1.20
C HIS A 181 -4.17 -12.09 1.94
N PRO A 182 -4.28 -12.15 3.28
CA PRO A 182 -3.72 -13.25 4.07
C PRO A 182 -4.37 -14.62 3.78
#